data_AF-A0A3M1JCU4-F1
#
_entry.id   AF-A0A3M1JCU4-F1
#
_cell.length_a   1.000
_cell.length_b   1.000
_cell.length_c   1.000
_cell.angle_alpha   90.00
_cell.angle_beta   90.00
_cell.angle_gamma   90.00
#
_symmetry.space_group_name_H-M   'P 1'
#
loop_
_entity.id
_entity.type
_entity.pdbx_description
1 polymer ?
#
loop_
_entity_poly.entity_id
_entity_poly.type
_entity_poly.pdbx_seq_one_letter_code
_entity_poly.pdbx_strand_id
1 'polypeptide(L)'
;MFSFVVPLLGQEANTVFDLLADEDVVEVTLRTDLVKLLQSVHAAGDYQPATISFRSQERGLERWDLKVRVRGKFRRISCDFPPILLNFSKSELIKRNLLPHDKLKLVTHCLDDQARGEEHLLREYLAYRLYNEISPYSYRVQLVRMRYVDDSRTLSDVVAYGFIIEDTDELGDRIQAKECDDCKGVASAAYEAEPTMMHAMFQYLIGNADYSLPVLRNVKAFRRDIDQQLIPVGYDFDFSGFVEAPYALPANHLGQLTIRQRIYLGIERSDAELLRVMAHFDAKRKNLLRIVNDFKPLPRSVREELKEYILIFYDQMDAIRAAGAKNIYRQLRQEHPEAIPDGGSPVDYGLSERRR
;
A
#
# COMPACT_ATOMS: atom_id res chain seq x y z
N MET A 1 -35.31 42.93 2.17
CA MET A 1 -35.22 41.48 1.89
C MET A 1 -33.79 41.18 1.50
N PHE A 2 -33.01 40.61 2.41
CA PHE A 2 -31.65 40.16 2.09
C PHE A 2 -31.76 38.85 1.31
N SER A 3 -31.39 38.89 0.03
CA SER A 3 -31.31 37.71 -0.82
C SER A 3 -30.06 36.92 -0.40
N PHE A 4 -30.27 35.78 0.25
CA PHE A 4 -29.20 34.83 0.50
C PHE A 4 -28.89 34.11 -0.80
N VAL A 5 -27.74 34.44 -1.40
CA VAL A 5 -27.11 33.60 -2.41
C VAL A 5 -26.57 32.38 -1.65
N VAL A 6 -27.25 31.25 -1.81
CA VAL A 6 -26.71 29.95 -1.40
C VAL A 6 -25.51 29.67 -2.32
N PRO A 7 -24.29 29.49 -1.79
CA PRO A 7 -23.18 29.04 -2.61
C PRO A 7 -23.55 27.65 -3.12
N LEU A 8 -23.53 27.44 -4.44
CA LEU A 8 -23.41 26.08 -4.96
C LEU A 8 -22.17 25.48 -4.31
N LEU A 9 -22.35 24.43 -3.50
CA LEU A 9 -21.28 23.54 -3.10
C LEU A 9 -20.56 23.12 -4.38
N GLY A 10 -19.32 23.60 -4.55
CA GLY A 10 -18.47 23.18 -5.65
C GLY A 10 -18.35 21.67 -5.60
N GLN A 11 -18.76 21.02 -6.67
CA GLN A 11 -18.47 19.61 -6.89
C GLN A 11 -16.95 19.47 -6.78
N GLU A 12 -16.46 18.72 -5.78
CA GLU A 12 -15.03 18.41 -5.71
C GLU A 12 -14.62 17.84 -7.08
N ALA A 13 -13.51 18.34 -7.62
CA ALA A 13 -13.07 17.90 -8.93
C ALA A 13 -12.61 16.44 -8.82
N ASN A 14 -13.39 15.51 -9.38
CA ASN A 14 -13.09 14.09 -9.33
C ASN A 14 -11.79 13.74 -10.08
N THR A 15 -11.11 12.68 -9.65
CA THR A 15 -9.98 12.06 -10.37
C THR A 15 -10.46 10.86 -11.20
N VAL A 16 -9.57 10.23 -11.98
CA VAL A 16 -9.89 8.93 -12.62
C VAL A 16 -10.09 7.85 -11.56
N PHE A 17 -9.33 7.89 -10.46
CA PHE A 17 -9.49 6.93 -9.38
C PHE A 17 -10.87 7.09 -8.74
N ASP A 18 -11.36 8.31 -8.51
CA ASP A 18 -12.71 8.54 -7.97
C ASP A 18 -13.81 8.03 -8.91
N LEU A 19 -13.64 8.16 -10.22
CA LEU A 19 -14.60 7.61 -11.19
C LEU A 19 -14.63 6.07 -11.20
N LEU A 20 -13.50 5.45 -10.87
CA LEU A 20 -13.29 4.00 -10.92
C LEU A 20 -13.57 3.32 -9.57
N ALA A 21 -13.41 4.03 -8.46
CA ALA A 21 -13.53 3.47 -7.12
C ALA A 21 -14.99 3.11 -6.80
N ASP A 22 -15.17 1.96 -6.16
CA ASP A 22 -16.47 1.39 -5.79
C ASP A 22 -16.30 0.53 -4.52
N GLU A 23 -17.37 0.36 -3.75
CA GLU A 23 -17.37 -0.58 -2.62
C GLU A 23 -17.17 -2.02 -3.08
N ASP A 24 -17.71 -2.36 -4.27
CA ASP A 24 -17.67 -3.69 -4.87
C ASP A 24 -16.49 -3.88 -5.85
N VAL A 25 -16.31 -5.11 -6.35
CA VAL A 25 -15.33 -5.42 -7.40
C VAL A 25 -15.74 -4.76 -8.70
N VAL A 26 -14.83 -4.00 -9.32
CA VAL A 26 -15.10 -3.31 -10.59
C VAL A 26 -14.57 -4.13 -11.77
N GLU A 27 -15.43 -4.37 -12.76
CA GLU A 27 -15.04 -4.98 -14.03
C GLU A 27 -14.32 -3.96 -14.91
N VAL A 28 -13.08 -4.27 -15.30
CA VAL A 28 -12.22 -3.37 -16.09
C VAL A 28 -11.67 -4.13 -17.29
N THR A 29 -11.80 -3.57 -18.48
CA THR A 29 -11.17 -4.10 -19.69
C THR A 29 -9.97 -3.25 -20.08
N LEU A 30 -8.80 -3.87 -20.25
CA LEU A 30 -7.60 -3.26 -20.79
C LEU A 30 -7.25 -3.91 -22.13
N ARG A 31 -7.16 -3.12 -23.20
CA ARG A 31 -6.76 -3.59 -24.53
C ARG A 31 -5.42 -3.00 -24.93
N THR A 32 -4.48 -3.83 -25.35
CA THR A 32 -3.17 -3.41 -25.85
C THR A 32 -2.48 -4.57 -26.58
N ASP A 33 -1.29 -4.34 -27.12
CA ASP A 33 -0.41 -5.42 -27.60
C ASP A 33 0.19 -6.16 -26.40
N LEU A 34 -0.47 -7.24 -25.94
CA LEU A 34 -0.05 -7.95 -24.73
C LEU A 34 1.26 -8.69 -24.95
N VAL A 35 1.51 -9.20 -26.15
CA VAL A 35 2.78 -9.86 -26.49
C VAL A 35 3.94 -8.90 -26.25
N LYS A 36 3.86 -7.71 -26.82
CA LYS A 36 4.90 -6.69 -26.64
C LYS A 36 5.03 -6.24 -25.18
N LEU A 37 3.92 -6.07 -24.47
CA LEU A 37 3.93 -5.64 -23.07
C LEU A 37 4.66 -6.65 -22.18
N LEU A 38 4.33 -7.94 -22.31
CA LEU A 38 4.87 -9.02 -21.50
C LEU A 38 6.32 -9.36 -21.88
N GLN A 39 6.73 -9.16 -23.13
CA GLN A 39 8.14 -9.30 -23.53
C GLN A 39 9.04 -8.16 -23.01
N SER A 40 8.46 -7.03 -22.58
CA SER A 40 9.19 -5.85 -22.12
C SER A 40 9.68 -5.93 -20.66
N VAL A 41 9.75 -7.13 -20.07
CA VAL A 41 10.12 -7.38 -18.67
C VAL A 41 11.60 -7.06 -18.33
N HIS A 42 12.51 -7.18 -19.31
CA HIS A 42 13.95 -7.04 -19.08
C HIS A 42 14.53 -5.63 -19.37
N ALA A 43 13.76 -4.76 -20.02
CA ALA A 43 14.06 -3.32 -20.11
C ALA A 43 13.02 -2.55 -19.28
N ALA A 44 13.28 -1.30 -18.89
CA ALA A 44 12.19 -0.46 -18.41
C ALA A 44 11.24 -0.26 -19.60
N GLY A 45 10.21 -1.12 -19.72
CA GLY A 45 9.39 -1.20 -20.91
C GLY A 45 8.90 0.17 -21.34
N ASP A 46 9.11 0.50 -22.61
CA ASP A 46 8.62 1.74 -23.18
C ASP A 46 7.11 1.79 -23.07
N TYR A 47 6.58 3.00 -22.93
CA TYR A 47 5.14 3.20 -22.99
C TYR A 47 4.60 2.75 -24.35
N GLN A 48 3.54 1.95 -24.33
CA GLN A 48 2.78 1.61 -25.52
C GLN A 48 1.32 2.08 -25.40
N PRO A 49 0.64 2.34 -26.53
CA PRO A 49 -0.78 2.70 -26.51
C PRO A 49 -1.66 1.58 -25.94
N ALA A 50 -2.72 1.96 -25.24
CA ALA A 50 -3.75 1.06 -24.76
C ALA A 50 -5.09 1.78 -24.68
N THR A 51 -6.16 0.99 -24.54
CA THR A 51 -7.48 1.50 -24.18
C THR A 51 -7.96 0.81 -22.91
N ILE A 52 -8.53 1.58 -21.99
CA ILE A 52 -9.17 1.04 -20.77
C ILE A 52 -10.64 1.44 -20.76
N SER A 53 -11.49 0.54 -20.28
CA SER A 53 -12.90 0.82 -20.06
C SER A 53 -13.43 0.18 -18.79
N PHE A 54 -14.30 0.90 -18.09
CA PHE A 54 -14.95 0.47 -16.85
C PHE A 54 -16.28 1.23 -16.70
N ARG A 55 -17.15 0.76 -15.81
CA ARG A 55 -18.40 1.45 -15.49
C ARG A 55 -18.19 2.31 -14.24
N SER A 56 -18.37 3.62 -14.38
CA SER A 56 -18.49 4.57 -13.28
C SER A 56 -19.94 4.62 -12.78
N GLN A 57 -20.12 4.72 -11.46
CA GLN A 57 -21.44 4.91 -10.85
C GLN A 57 -22.09 6.23 -11.26
N GLU A 58 -21.30 7.28 -11.43
CA GLU A 58 -21.80 8.63 -11.74
C GLU A 58 -21.94 8.89 -13.24
N ARG A 59 -20.98 8.41 -14.04
CA ARG A 59 -20.84 8.78 -15.47
C ARG A 59 -21.19 7.66 -16.45
N GLY A 60 -21.53 6.47 -15.96
CA GLY A 60 -21.85 5.33 -16.80
C GLY A 60 -20.60 4.69 -17.40
N LEU A 61 -20.64 4.28 -18.67
CA LEU A 61 -19.49 3.61 -19.31
C LEU A 61 -18.38 4.62 -19.63
N GLU A 62 -17.24 4.47 -18.97
CA GLU A 62 -16.04 5.23 -19.21
C GLU A 62 -15.11 4.47 -20.16
N ARG A 63 -14.53 5.19 -21.13
CA ARG A 63 -13.50 4.68 -22.04
C ARG A 63 -12.41 5.71 -22.25
N TRP A 64 -11.16 5.27 -22.17
CA TRP A 64 -9.99 6.13 -22.24
C TRP A 64 -8.91 5.52 -23.11
N ASP A 65 -8.32 6.35 -23.96
CA ASP A 65 -7.04 6.06 -24.57
C ASP A 65 -5.94 6.50 -23.60
N LEU A 66 -4.96 5.63 -23.39
CA LEU A 66 -3.87 5.86 -22.46
C LEU A 66 -2.58 5.19 -22.95
N LYS A 67 -1.51 5.36 -22.18
CA LYS A 67 -0.28 4.61 -22.35
C LYS A 67 -0.09 3.65 -21.19
N VAL A 68 0.45 2.47 -21.48
CA VAL A 68 0.79 1.47 -20.47
C VAL A 68 2.24 1.04 -20.60
N ARG A 69 2.81 0.62 -19.48
CA ARG A 69 4.11 -0.08 -19.44
C ARG A 69 4.18 -0.97 -18.22
N VAL A 70 5.06 -1.96 -18.26
CA VAL A 70 5.38 -2.77 -17.09
C VAL A 70 6.12 -1.91 -16.05
N ARG A 71 5.88 -2.19 -14.76
CA ARG A 71 6.54 -1.55 -13.62
C ARG A 71 6.98 -2.59 -12.58
N GLY A 72 7.71 -2.11 -11.58
CA GLY A 72 8.27 -2.94 -10.52
C GLY A 72 9.74 -3.30 -10.79
N LYS A 73 10.44 -3.70 -9.73
CA LYS A 73 11.82 -4.19 -9.80
C LYS A 73 11.84 -5.71 -9.78
N PHE A 74 11.38 -6.28 -8.68
CA PHE A 74 11.40 -7.73 -8.46
C PHE A 74 10.34 -8.44 -9.30
N ARG A 75 9.07 -8.07 -9.12
CA ARG A 75 7.93 -8.65 -9.86
C ARG A 75 8.03 -8.51 -11.38
N ARG A 76 8.75 -7.49 -11.87
CA ARG A 76 8.97 -7.33 -13.31
C ARG A 76 9.81 -8.46 -13.90
N ILE A 77 10.74 -9.02 -13.14
CA ILE A 77 11.69 -10.04 -13.63
C ILE A 77 11.25 -11.45 -13.20
N SER A 78 10.44 -11.56 -12.15
CA SER A 78 10.05 -12.83 -11.52
C SER A 78 8.59 -13.25 -11.75
N CYS A 79 7.78 -12.44 -12.43
CA CYS A 79 6.38 -12.74 -12.73
C CYS A 79 6.13 -12.75 -14.23
N ASP A 80 5.33 -13.72 -14.69
CA ASP A 80 4.87 -13.80 -16.08
C ASP A 80 3.86 -12.71 -16.44
N PHE A 81 3.16 -12.17 -15.42
CA PHE A 81 2.28 -11.02 -15.56
C PHE A 81 2.70 -9.89 -14.59
N PRO A 82 3.60 -8.99 -15.00
CA PRO A 82 4.13 -7.95 -14.14
C PRO A 82 3.11 -6.82 -13.90
N PRO A 83 3.23 -6.07 -12.79
CA PRO A 83 2.38 -4.93 -12.52
C PRO A 83 2.48 -3.87 -13.63
N ILE A 84 1.36 -3.20 -13.93
CA ILE A 84 1.23 -2.26 -15.05
C ILE A 84 1.07 -0.84 -14.51
N LEU A 85 1.76 0.12 -15.12
CA LEU A 85 1.49 1.54 -14.89
C LEU A 85 0.53 2.04 -15.98
N LEU A 86 -0.63 2.57 -15.57
CA LEU A 86 -1.62 3.20 -16.43
C LEU A 86 -1.33 4.70 -16.46
N ASN A 87 -1.07 5.26 -17.64
CA ASN A 87 -0.69 6.66 -17.83
C ASN A 87 -1.69 7.38 -18.74
N PHE A 88 -2.62 8.10 -18.13
CA PHE A 88 -3.66 8.89 -18.80
C PHE A 88 -3.09 10.19 -19.36
N SER A 89 -3.70 10.75 -20.41
CA SER A 89 -3.28 12.06 -20.90
C SER A 89 -3.81 13.16 -19.98
N LYS A 90 -2.92 13.95 -19.34
CA LYS A 90 -3.33 15.12 -18.54
C LYS A 90 -4.25 16.08 -19.30
N SER A 91 -4.01 16.29 -20.60
CA SER A 91 -4.88 17.16 -21.41
C SER A 91 -6.27 16.58 -21.62
N GLU A 92 -6.42 15.25 -21.69
CA GLU A 92 -7.73 14.59 -21.78
C GLU A 92 -8.47 14.60 -20.43
N LEU A 93 -7.75 14.45 -19.31
CA LEU A 93 -8.31 14.59 -17.97
C LEU A 93 -8.94 15.97 -17.78
N ILE A 94 -8.17 17.02 -18.09
CA ILE A 94 -8.63 18.41 -17.99
C ILE A 94 -9.85 18.65 -18.91
N LYS A 95 -9.82 18.14 -20.15
CA LYS A 95 -10.98 18.24 -21.08
C LYS A 95 -12.24 17.58 -20.54
N ARG A 96 -12.11 16.51 -19.74
CA ARG A 96 -13.24 15.80 -19.10
C ARG A 96 -13.56 16.30 -17.69
N ASN A 97 -13.04 17.47 -17.32
CA ASN A 97 -13.25 18.12 -16.03
C ASN A 97 -12.84 17.22 -14.85
N LEU A 98 -11.66 16.62 -14.96
CA LEU A 98 -11.02 15.84 -13.90
C LEU A 98 -9.68 16.47 -13.51
N LEU A 99 -9.25 16.23 -12.27
CA LEU A 99 -7.91 16.62 -11.81
C LEU A 99 -6.83 15.85 -12.59
N PRO A 100 -5.67 16.47 -12.87
CA PRO A 100 -4.64 15.92 -13.76
C PRO A 100 -3.73 14.88 -13.08
N HIS A 101 -4.28 14.02 -12.21
CA HIS A 101 -3.62 12.85 -11.64
C HIS A 101 -3.68 11.70 -12.63
N ASP A 102 -2.55 11.42 -13.28
CA ASP A 102 -2.51 10.67 -14.53
C ASP A 102 -1.93 9.26 -14.40
N LYS A 103 -1.39 8.86 -13.25
CA LYS A 103 -0.63 7.62 -13.09
C LYS A 103 -1.22 6.71 -12.03
N LEU A 104 -2.16 5.87 -12.46
CA LEU A 104 -2.68 4.78 -11.64
C LEU A 104 -1.78 3.55 -11.75
N LYS A 105 -1.56 2.86 -10.62
CA LYS A 105 -0.75 1.64 -10.59
C LYS A 105 -1.68 0.43 -10.51
N LEU A 106 -1.64 -0.44 -11.52
CA LEU A 106 -2.34 -1.72 -11.52
C LEU A 106 -1.40 -2.83 -11.02
N VAL A 107 -1.74 -3.40 -9.87
CA VAL A 107 -1.10 -4.60 -9.33
C VAL A 107 -1.82 -5.83 -9.89
N THR A 108 -1.04 -6.81 -10.32
CA THR A 108 -1.49 -7.96 -11.13
C THR A 108 -1.11 -9.28 -10.48
N HIS A 109 -1.78 -10.36 -10.88
CA HIS A 109 -1.44 -11.72 -10.44
C HIS A 109 -0.01 -12.05 -10.87
N CYS A 110 0.88 -12.17 -9.89
CA CYS A 110 2.20 -12.74 -10.14
C CYS A 110 2.07 -14.27 -10.05
N LEU A 111 2.80 -15.02 -10.89
CA LEU A 111 2.92 -16.50 -10.96
C LEU A 111 2.04 -17.21 -12.01
N ASP A 112 2.58 -18.30 -12.56
CA ASP A 112 1.90 -19.25 -13.45
C ASP A 112 0.70 -19.98 -12.80
N ASP A 113 0.76 -20.24 -11.49
CA ASP A 113 -0.39 -20.79 -10.74
C ASP A 113 -1.37 -19.66 -10.42
N GLN A 114 -2.35 -19.47 -11.31
CA GLN A 114 -3.32 -18.40 -11.22
C GLN A 114 -4.05 -18.38 -9.87
N ALA A 115 -4.41 -19.54 -9.30
CA ALA A 115 -5.19 -19.58 -8.06
C ALA A 115 -4.36 -19.08 -6.87
N ARG A 116 -3.10 -19.53 -6.76
CA ARG A 116 -2.19 -19.05 -5.71
C ARG A 116 -1.77 -17.60 -5.93
N GLY A 117 -1.49 -17.21 -7.17
CA GLY A 117 -1.14 -15.84 -7.52
C GLY A 117 -2.25 -14.84 -7.19
N GLU A 118 -3.50 -15.19 -7.49
CA GLU A 118 -4.68 -14.39 -7.11
C GLU A 118 -4.84 -14.33 -5.60
N GLU A 119 -4.63 -15.42 -4.87
CA GLU A 119 -4.73 -15.40 -3.40
C GLU A 119 -3.76 -14.40 -2.77
N HIS A 120 -2.46 -14.41 -3.13
CA HIS A 120 -1.49 -13.47 -2.58
C HIS A 120 -1.76 -12.02 -3.00
N LEU A 121 -2.23 -11.80 -4.23
CA LEU A 121 -2.69 -10.48 -4.67
C LEU A 121 -3.85 -9.97 -3.80
N LEU A 122 -4.81 -10.84 -3.51
CA LEU A 122 -5.97 -10.53 -2.66
C LEU A 122 -5.56 -10.28 -1.20
N ARG A 123 -4.57 -11.01 -0.68
CA ARG A 123 -3.96 -10.75 0.64
C ARG A 123 -3.28 -9.37 0.67
N GLU A 124 -2.53 -9.00 -0.37
CA GLU A 124 -1.87 -7.68 -0.48
C GLU A 124 -2.90 -6.55 -0.55
N TYR A 125 -3.93 -6.71 -1.36
CA TYR A 125 -5.07 -5.77 -1.41
C TYR A 125 -5.69 -5.57 -0.02
N LEU A 126 -5.91 -6.66 0.72
CA LEU A 126 -6.43 -6.57 2.08
C LEU A 126 -5.48 -5.82 3.01
N ALA A 127 -4.16 -5.99 2.91
CA ALA A 127 -3.22 -5.21 3.70
C ALA A 127 -3.41 -3.69 3.48
N TYR A 128 -3.57 -3.26 2.22
CA TYR A 128 -3.90 -1.85 1.92
C TYR A 128 -5.23 -1.41 2.56
N ARG A 129 -6.29 -2.22 2.45
CA ARG A 129 -7.60 -1.91 3.05
C ARG A 129 -7.52 -1.80 4.58
N LEU A 130 -6.74 -2.66 5.24
CA LEU A 130 -6.48 -2.56 6.67
C LEU A 130 -5.72 -1.27 7.01
N TYR A 131 -4.77 -0.86 6.16
CA TYR A 131 -4.05 0.39 6.38
C TYR A 131 -4.96 1.61 6.24
N ASN A 132 -5.88 1.62 5.27
CA ASN A 132 -6.88 2.67 5.10
C ASN A 132 -7.75 2.87 6.33
N GLU A 133 -8.06 1.78 7.05
CA GLU A 133 -8.83 1.84 8.29
C GLU A 133 -8.02 2.40 9.47
N ILE A 134 -6.70 2.16 9.48
CA ILE A 134 -5.80 2.61 10.53
C ILE A 134 -5.40 4.08 10.37
N SER A 135 -5.11 4.51 9.14
CA SER A 135 -4.47 5.81 8.90
C SER A 135 -5.02 6.49 7.64
N PRO A 136 -5.33 7.79 7.70
CA PRO A 136 -5.63 8.57 6.49
C PRO A 136 -4.38 8.72 5.60
N TYR A 137 -3.17 8.57 6.15
CA TYR A 137 -1.90 8.59 5.44
C TYR A 137 -1.58 7.21 4.85
N SER A 138 -2.43 6.76 3.93
CA SER A 138 -2.34 5.47 3.26
C SER A 138 -2.89 5.59 1.85
N TYR A 139 -2.39 4.79 0.91
CA TYR A 139 -2.92 4.77 -0.45
C TYR A 139 -4.32 4.15 -0.49
N ARG A 140 -5.27 4.81 -1.14
CA ARG A 140 -6.55 4.19 -1.54
C ARG A 140 -6.31 3.10 -2.59
N VAL A 141 -7.10 2.02 -2.50
CA VAL A 141 -7.02 0.89 -3.43
C VAL A 141 -8.41 0.42 -3.89
N GLN A 142 -8.53 0.06 -5.17
CA GLN A 142 -9.74 -0.51 -5.75
C GLN A 142 -9.48 -1.93 -6.26
N LEU A 143 -10.27 -2.91 -5.80
CA LEU A 143 -10.20 -4.27 -6.34
C LEU A 143 -10.94 -4.32 -7.68
N VAL A 144 -10.31 -4.94 -8.67
CA VAL A 144 -10.82 -5.02 -10.03
C VAL A 144 -10.78 -6.43 -10.57
N ARG A 145 -11.78 -6.80 -11.36
CA ARG A 145 -11.75 -7.98 -12.22
C ARG A 145 -11.27 -7.50 -13.60
N MET A 146 -10.03 -7.81 -13.92
CA MET A 146 -9.39 -7.36 -15.15
C MET A 146 -9.69 -8.32 -16.29
N ARG A 147 -10.11 -7.79 -17.44
CA ARG A 147 -10.13 -8.48 -18.74
C ARG A 147 -9.06 -7.86 -19.64
N TYR A 148 -7.97 -8.57 -19.85
CA TYR A 148 -6.90 -8.17 -20.76
C TYR A 148 -7.19 -8.72 -22.16
N VAL A 149 -7.17 -7.83 -23.16
CA VAL A 149 -7.43 -8.19 -24.56
C VAL A 149 -6.18 -7.89 -25.39
N ASP A 150 -5.67 -8.90 -26.08
CA ASP A 150 -4.52 -8.76 -26.97
C ASP A 150 -4.94 -8.25 -28.35
N ASP A 151 -4.54 -7.01 -28.69
CA ASP A 151 -4.83 -6.45 -30.00
C ASP A 151 -4.01 -7.12 -31.12
N SER A 152 -2.89 -7.80 -30.79
CA SER A 152 -2.14 -8.61 -31.76
C SER A 152 -2.85 -9.92 -32.12
N ARG A 153 -3.84 -10.33 -31.31
CA ARG A 153 -4.60 -11.60 -31.41
C ARG A 153 -3.70 -12.85 -31.39
N THR A 154 -2.52 -12.73 -30.80
CA THR A 154 -1.58 -13.84 -30.63
C THR A 154 -1.88 -14.57 -29.32
N LEU A 155 -2.27 -13.83 -28.29
CA LEU A 155 -2.65 -14.36 -26.99
C LEU A 155 -4.18 -14.40 -26.84
N SER A 156 -4.67 -15.38 -26.07
CA SER A 156 -6.07 -15.40 -25.64
C SER A 156 -6.33 -14.32 -24.59
N ASP A 157 -7.58 -13.84 -24.50
CA ASP A 157 -7.97 -12.90 -23.46
C ASP A 157 -7.73 -13.50 -22.07
N VAL A 158 -7.13 -12.72 -21.17
CA VAL A 158 -6.85 -13.13 -19.79
C VAL A 158 -7.84 -12.43 -18.87
N VAL A 159 -8.48 -13.20 -17.97
CA VAL A 159 -9.37 -12.63 -16.96
C VAL A 159 -8.87 -13.00 -15.57
N ALA A 160 -8.28 -12.04 -14.85
CA ALA A 160 -7.70 -12.24 -13.51
C ALA A 160 -8.11 -11.12 -12.53
N TYR A 161 -7.98 -11.36 -11.23
CA TYR A 161 -8.04 -10.26 -10.27
C TYR A 161 -6.82 -9.34 -10.42
N GLY A 162 -7.03 -8.07 -10.15
CA GLY A 162 -6.01 -7.05 -9.97
C GLY A 162 -6.49 -6.03 -8.95
N PHE A 163 -5.62 -5.12 -8.51
CA PHE A 163 -6.09 -3.94 -7.79
C PHE A 163 -5.34 -2.69 -8.24
N ILE A 164 -6.06 -1.57 -8.26
CA ILE A 164 -5.54 -0.27 -8.65
C ILE A 164 -5.21 0.50 -7.39
N ILE A 165 -4.03 1.10 -7.36
CA ILE A 165 -3.60 2.03 -6.31
C ILE A 165 -3.73 3.45 -6.86
N GLU A 166 -4.27 4.36 -6.04
CA GLU A 166 -4.38 5.79 -6.39
C GLU A 166 -3.03 6.41 -6.77
N ASP A 167 -3.10 7.54 -7.50
CA ASP A 167 -1.92 8.28 -7.90
C ASP A 167 -1.19 8.84 -6.66
N THR A 168 0.13 9.03 -6.77
CA THR A 168 0.94 9.54 -5.65
C THR A 168 0.75 11.03 -5.42
N ASP A 169 0.58 11.80 -6.49
CA ASP A 169 0.22 13.22 -6.42
C ASP A 169 -1.20 13.38 -5.86
N GLU A 170 -2.12 12.45 -6.20
CA GLU A 170 -3.49 12.44 -5.68
C GLU A 170 -3.55 12.18 -4.17
N LEU A 171 -2.79 11.19 -3.69
CA LEU A 171 -2.58 11.00 -2.26
C LEU A 171 -2.03 12.28 -1.61
N GLY A 172 -1.02 12.90 -2.24
CA GLY A 172 -0.40 14.13 -1.75
C GLY A 172 -1.42 15.26 -1.55
N ASP A 173 -2.24 15.53 -2.56
CA ASP A 173 -3.29 16.54 -2.49
C ASP A 173 -4.32 16.21 -1.39
N ARG A 174 -4.73 14.93 -1.28
CA ARG A 174 -5.66 14.47 -0.24
C ARG A 174 -5.15 14.67 1.19
N ILE A 175 -3.84 14.52 1.41
CA ILE A 175 -3.22 14.69 2.73
C ILE A 175 -2.54 16.07 2.91
N GLN A 176 -2.71 16.98 1.96
CA GLN A 176 -2.13 18.33 1.94
C GLN A 176 -0.60 18.31 2.12
N ALA A 177 0.06 17.44 1.34
CA ALA A 177 1.50 17.23 1.38
C ALA A 177 2.05 16.86 0.00
N LYS A 178 3.35 17.10 -0.21
CA LYS A 178 4.04 16.73 -1.46
C LYS A 178 5.02 15.60 -1.24
N GLU A 179 5.08 14.66 -2.17
CA GLU A 179 6.12 13.63 -2.15
C GLU A 179 7.51 14.27 -2.11
N CYS A 180 8.37 13.79 -1.21
CA CYS A 180 9.75 14.18 -1.06
C CYS A 180 10.69 13.04 -1.46
N ASP A 181 11.02 12.98 -2.76
CA ASP A 181 11.87 11.93 -3.33
C ASP A 181 13.34 11.97 -2.83
N ASP A 182 13.80 13.13 -2.39
CA ASP A 182 15.16 13.40 -1.92
C ASP A 182 15.32 13.37 -0.39
N CYS A 183 14.27 12.98 0.35
CA CYS A 183 14.27 12.89 1.81
C CYS A 183 15.00 11.66 2.40
N LYS A 184 15.90 11.03 1.64
CA LYS A 184 16.70 9.90 2.15
C LYS A 184 17.74 10.38 3.16
N GLY A 185 17.89 9.64 4.26
CA GLY A 185 18.84 9.95 5.33
C GLY A 185 18.45 11.18 6.17
N VAL A 186 17.25 11.73 5.98
CA VAL A 186 16.76 12.81 6.84
C VAL A 186 16.59 12.29 8.27
N ALA A 187 16.97 13.12 9.23
CA ALA A 187 16.88 12.79 10.65
C ALA A 187 15.45 12.40 11.06
N SER A 188 15.34 11.41 11.96
CA SER A 188 14.08 10.92 12.51
C SER A 188 13.19 12.04 13.10
N ALA A 189 13.80 13.08 13.66
CA ALA A 189 13.11 14.25 14.23
C ALA A 189 12.39 15.15 13.20
N ALA A 190 12.69 15.01 11.90
CA ALA A 190 11.97 15.74 10.85
C ALA A 190 10.60 15.11 10.51
N TYR A 191 10.38 13.86 10.93
CA TYR A 191 9.12 13.17 10.75
C TYR A 191 8.16 13.48 11.89
N GLU A 192 6.88 13.64 11.55
CA GLU A 192 5.83 13.78 12.56
C GLU A 192 5.71 12.49 13.38
N ALA A 193 5.71 12.61 14.71
CA ALA A 193 5.82 11.47 15.60
C ALA A 193 4.64 10.49 15.46
N GLU A 194 3.40 10.99 15.46
CA GLU A 194 2.21 10.15 15.49
C GLU A 194 2.01 9.32 14.21
N PRO A 195 2.01 9.90 12.99
CA PRO A 195 1.92 9.09 11.77
C PRO A 195 3.09 8.12 11.61
N THR A 196 4.28 8.49 12.08
CA THR A 196 5.45 7.60 12.06
C THR A 196 5.26 6.37 12.94
N MET A 197 4.71 6.54 14.14
CA MET A 197 4.40 5.41 15.02
C MET A 197 3.24 4.58 14.47
N MET A 198 2.19 5.21 13.92
CA MET A 198 1.07 4.49 13.29
C MET A 198 1.56 3.64 12.12
N HIS A 199 2.42 4.19 11.26
CA HIS A 199 3.06 3.45 10.17
C HIS A 199 3.88 2.27 10.71
N ALA A 200 4.80 2.48 11.66
CA ALA A 200 5.63 1.40 12.20
C ALA A 200 4.80 0.29 12.87
N MET A 201 3.77 0.65 13.64
CA MET A 201 2.87 -0.31 14.28
C MET A 201 2.01 -1.05 13.25
N PHE A 202 1.60 -0.39 12.15
CA PHE A 202 0.89 -1.06 11.06
C PHE A 202 1.78 -2.07 10.34
N GLN A 203 3.02 -1.69 10.01
CA GLN A 203 3.99 -2.62 9.43
C GLN A 203 4.25 -3.81 10.36
N TYR A 204 4.27 -3.58 11.68
CA TYR A 204 4.36 -4.64 12.67
C TYR A 204 3.12 -5.56 12.69
N LEU A 205 1.91 -5.00 12.63
CA LEU A 205 0.64 -5.75 12.55
C LEU A 205 0.67 -6.76 11.40
N ILE A 206 1.05 -6.31 10.20
CA ILE A 206 1.12 -7.17 9.01
C ILE A 206 2.42 -8.00 8.94
N GLY A 207 3.38 -7.79 9.85
CA GLY A 207 4.67 -8.47 9.87
C GLY A 207 5.53 -8.16 8.65
N ASN A 208 5.60 -6.89 8.25
CA ASN A 208 6.46 -6.44 7.17
C ASN A 208 7.82 -5.96 7.71
N ALA A 209 8.87 -6.71 7.40
CA ALA A 209 10.25 -6.33 7.72
C ALA A 209 11.02 -5.75 6.51
N ASP A 210 10.39 -5.66 5.34
CA ASP A 210 11.04 -5.19 4.10
C ASP A 210 10.91 -3.68 3.87
N TYR A 211 10.63 -2.88 4.89
CA TYR A 211 10.65 -1.42 4.78
C TYR A 211 11.85 -0.81 5.49
N SER A 212 12.28 0.36 5.04
CA SER A 212 13.24 1.19 5.77
C SER A 212 12.92 2.66 5.56
N LEU A 213 12.61 3.34 6.66
CA LEU A 213 12.37 4.78 6.68
C LEU A 213 13.63 5.59 6.34
N PRO A 214 14.82 5.31 6.90
CA PRO A 214 16.04 6.04 6.56
C PRO A 214 16.40 6.05 5.07
N VAL A 215 16.23 4.94 4.35
CA VAL A 215 16.58 4.85 2.90
C VAL A 215 15.36 4.92 1.97
N LEU A 216 14.15 5.13 2.52
CA LEU A 216 12.88 5.15 1.81
C LEU A 216 12.62 3.89 0.96
N ARG A 217 12.85 2.70 1.55
CA ARG A 217 12.45 1.41 0.96
C ARG A 217 11.04 1.06 1.41
N ASN A 218 10.15 0.78 0.45
CA ASN A 218 8.73 0.40 0.66
C ASN A 218 7.95 1.40 1.56
N VAL A 219 8.42 2.65 1.58
CA VAL A 219 7.81 3.80 2.24
C VAL A 219 8.17 5.06 1.45
N LYS A 220 7.22 5.97 1.30
CA LYS A 220 7.43 7.31 0.74
C LYS A 220 7.34 8.35 1.85
N ALA A 221 8.11 9.42 1.73
CA ALA A 221 8.01 10.57 2.61
C ALA A 221 7.19 11.66 1.92
N PHE A 222 6.22 12.21 2.64
CA PHE A 222 5.42 13.35 2.20
C PHE A 222 5.70 14.55 3.09
N ARG A 223 6.06 15.68 2.51
CA ARG A 223 6.29 16.93 3.22
C ARG A 223 4.99 17.72 3.29
N ARG A 224 4.45 17.91 4.49
CA ARG A 224 3.25 18.72 4.70
C ARG A 224 3.50 20.17 4.34
N ASP A 225 2.50 20.80 3.73
CA ASP A 225 2.60 22.20 3.32
C ASP A 225 2.63 23.15 4.54
N ILE A 226 1.88 22.84 5.60
CA ILE A 226 1.65 23.75 6.74
C ILE A 226 2.88 23.94 7.65
N ASP A 227 3.61 22.86 7.93
CA ASP A 227 4.67 22.85 8.94
C ASP A 227 5.96 22.16 8.47
N GLN A 228 5.99 21.71 7.21
CA GLN A 228 7.13 21.07 6.58
C GLN A 228 7.58 19.75 7.23
N GLN A 229 6.79 19.21 8.17
CA GLN A 229 7.04 17.89 8.75
C GLN A 229 6.83 16.80 7.72
N LEU A 230 7.62 15.73 7.86
CA LEU A 230 7.52 14.56 7.00
C LEU A 230 6.54 13.53 7.55
N ILE A 231 5.74 12.97 6.67
CA ILE A 231 4.80 11.88 6.97
C ILE A 231 5.24 10.65 6.17
N PRO A 232 5.48 9.50 6.81
CA PRO A 232 5.75 8.26 6.11
C PRO A 232 4.45 7.62 5.63
N VAL A 233 4.42 7.18 4.38
CA VAL A 233 3.33 6.39 3.80
C VAL A 233 3.89 5.08 3.24
N GLY A 234 3.49 3.97 3.85
CA GLY A 234 3.90 2.62 3.45
C GLY A 234 3.25 2.17 2.13
N TYR A 235 3.98 1.38 1.35
CA TYR A 235 3.49 0.72 0.14
C TYR A 235 4.33 -0.53 -0.16
N ASP A 236 3.92 -1.38 -1.10
CA ASP A 236 4.60 -2.65 -1.44
C ASP A 236 4.61 -3.61 -0.24
N PHE A 237 3.44 -4.21 0.05
CA PHE A 237 3.23 -5.05 1.24
C PHE A 237 3.40 -6.55 0.96
N ASP A 238 3.91 -6.91 -0.22
CA ASP A 238 4.00 -8.30 -0.67
C ASP A 238 5.04 -9.13 0.09
N PHE A 239 6.08 -8.47 0.61
CA PHE A 239 7.08 -9.07 1.51
C PHE A 239 6.64 -9.11 2.99
N SER A 240 5.34 -8.97 3.28
CA SER A 240 4.82 -9.09 4.64
C SER A 240 4.37 -10.52 4.99
N GLY A 241 4.46 -10.87 6.26
CA GLY A 241 3.93 -12.14 6.78
C GLY A 241 2.41 -12.30 6.64
N PHE A 242 1.67 -11.19 6.49
CA PHE A 242 0.23 -11.20 6.18
C PHE A 242 -0.05 -11.62 4.73
N VAL A 243 0.83 -11.25 3.79
CA VAL A 243 0.68 -11.62 2.37
C VAL A 243 1.29 -13.00 2.09
N GLU A 244 2.45 -13.29 2.67
CA GLU A 244 3.17 -14.56 2.53
C GLU A 244 3.41 -14.92 1.05
N ALA A 245 3.78 -13.94 0.22
CA ALA A 245 4.04 -14.21 -1.19
C ALA A 245 5.17 -15.25 -1.34
N PRO A 246 5.09 -16.19 -2.29
CA PRO A 246 6.00 -17.35 -2.34
C PRO A 246 7.44 -16.98 -2.71
N TYR A 247 7.65 -15.80 -3.29
CA TYR A 247 8.97 -15.25 -3.57
C TYR A 247 9.50 -14.32 -2.46
N ALA A 248 8.70 -14.02 -1.44
CA ALA A 248 9.13 -13.20 -0.31
C ALA A 248 10.14 -13.98 0.53
N LEU A 249 11.26 -13.34 0.85
CA LEU A 249 12.33 -13.94 1.64
C LEU A 249 12.39 -13.29 3.02
N PRO A 250 12.64 -14.05 4.10
CA PRO A 250 12.85 -13.47 5.42
C PRO A 250 14.01 -12.46 5.41
N ALA A 251 13.86 -11.37 6.16
CA ALA A 251 14.87 -10.38 6.42
C ALA A 251 15.95 -10.93 7.38
N ASN A 252 16.74 -11.89 6.92
CA ASN A 252 17.77 -12.56 7.72
C ASN A 252 18.79 -11.59 8.34
N HIS A 253 19.06 -10.45 7.68
CA HIS A 253 19.93 -9.38 8.19
C HIS A 253 19.39 -8.70 9.46
N LEU A 254 18.08 -8.81 9.72
CA LEU A 254 17.40 -8.36 10.95
C LEU A 254 17.17 -9.52 11.95
N GLY A 255 17.67 -10.72 11.64
CA GLY A 255 17.44 -11.93 12.42
C GLY A 255 16.06 -12.57 12.20
N GLN A 256 15.29 -12.16 11.19
CA GLN A 256 13.99 -12.78 10.87
C GLN A 256 14.21 -14.21 10.36
N LEU A 257 13.57 -15.20 10.99
CA LEU A 257 13.71 -16.61 10.59
C LEU A 257 12.67 -17.07 9.57
N THR A 258 11.46 -16.51 9.65
CA THR A 258 10.36 -16.81 8.72
C THR A 258 9.63 -15.52 8.35
N ILE A 259 9.00 -15.47 7.18
CA ILE A 259 8.29 -14.26 6.73
C ILE A 259 7.14 -13.85 7.66
N ARG A 260 6.57 -14.81 8.40
CA ARG A 260 5.49 -14.59 9.37
C ARG A 260 5.97 -14.05 10.71
N GLN A 261 7.27 -14.06 10.99
CA GLN A 261 7.81 -13.49 12.22
C GLN A 261 7.76 -11.96 12.15
N ARG A 262 7.29 -11.31 13.22
CA ARG A 262 7.18 -9.86 13.27
C ARG A 262 8.43 -9.22 13.87
N ILE A 263 8.90 -8.15 13.23
CA ILE A 263 10.00 -7.33 13.74
C ILE A 263 9.52 -5.89 13.88
N TYR A 264 9.61 -5.32 15.08
CA TYR A 264 9.23 -3.92 15.30
C TYR A 264 10.36 -2.98 14.88
N LEU A 265 10.19 -2.35 13.72
CA LEU A 265 11.14 -1.41 13.11
C LEU A 265 10.73 0.07 13.31
N GLY A 266 9.99 0.36 14.37
CA GLY A 266 9.73 1.74 14.80
C GLY A 266 10.92 2.34 15.53
N ILE A 267 11.10 3.65 15.40
CA ILE A 267 12.08 4.45 16.18
C ILE A 267 11.67 4.43 17.66
N GLU A 268 12.63 4.57 18.56
CA GLU A 268 12.39 4.60 20.01
C GLU A 268 11.44 5.74 20.41
N ARG A 269 10.46 5.42 21.24
CA ARG A 269 9.40 6.30 21.72
C ARG A 269 9.03 5.99 23.16
N SER A 270 8.43 6.96 23.84
CA SER A 270 8.00 6.79 25.23
C SER A 270 6.84 5.79 25.35
N ASP A 271 6.72 5.15 26.52
CA ASP A 271 5.59 4.25 26.81
C ASP A 271 4.24 4.98 26.65
N ALA A 272 4.16 6.25 27.04
CA ALA A 272 2.94 7.04 26.92
C ALA A 272 2.52 7.25 25.46
N GLU A 273 3.46 7.46 24.55
CA GLU A 273 3.20 7.58 23.12
C GLU A 273 2.76 6.24 22.51
N LEU A 274 3.49 5.16 22.81
CA LEU A 274 3.18 3.83 22.30
C LEU A 274 1.83 3.33 22.83
N LEU A 275 1.45 3.65 24.06
CA LEU A 275 0.13 3.32 24.61
C LEU A 275 -1.01 4.00 23.83
N ARG A 276 -0.83 5.25 23.39
CA ARG A 276 -1.85 5.94 22.58
C ARG A 276 -2.02 5.25 21.23
N VAL A 277 -0.91 4.86 20.60
CA VAL A 277 -0.93 4.12 19.34
C VAL A 277 -1.57 2.75 19.52
N MET A 278 -1.20 1.99 20.54
CA MET A 278 -1.83 0.71 20.86
C MET A 278 -3.34 0.84 21.10
N ALA A 279 -3.78 1.89 21.81
CA ALA A 279 -5.20 2.15 22.04
C ALA A 279 -5.97 2.45 20.75
N HIS A 280 -5.36 3.16 19.80
CA HIS A 280 -5.94 3.38 18.47
C HIS A 280 -6.13 2.06 17.72
N PHE A 281 -5.11 1.19 17.69
CA PHE A 281 -5.22 -0.13 17.06
C PHE A 281 -6.27 -1.00 17.74
N ASP A 282 -6.38 -0.96 19.07
CA ASP A 282 -7.40 -1.68 19.83
C ASP A 282 -8.81 -1.21 19.48
N ALA A 283 -9.02 0.10 19.36
CA ALA A 283 -10.30 0.68 18.91
C ALA A 283 -10.68 0.23 17.49
N LYS A 284 -9.70 -0.07 16.64
CA LYS A 284 -9.90 -0.58 15.28
C LYS A 284 -10.02 -2.11 15.18
N ARG A 285 -9.67 -2.86 16.24
CA ARG A 285 -9.59 -4.35 16.26
C ARG A 285 -10.80 -5.03 15.65
N LYS A 286 -12.01 -4.67 16.10
CA LYS A 286 -13.26 -5.27 15.58
C LYS A 286 -13.46 -5.00 14.10
N ASN A 287 -13.13 -3.79 13.65
CA ASN A 287 -13.34 -3.42 12.26
C ASN A 287 -12.32 -4.10 11.33
N LEU A 288 -11.05 -4.19 11.74
CA LEU A 288 -10.03 -4.92 10.97
C LEU A 288 -10.41 -6.39 10.78
N LEU A 289 -10.84 -7.07 11.85
CA LEU A 289 -11.28 -8.46 11.77
C LEU A 289 -12.52 -8.63 10.87
N ARG A 290 -13.43 -7.65 10.89
CA ARG A 290 -14.61 -7.62 10.02
C ARG A 290 -14.23 -7.46 8.55
N ILE A 291 -13.33 -6.52 8.21
CA ILE A 291 -12.81 -6.31 6.85
C ILE A 291 -12.28 -7.64 6.29
N VAL A 292 -11.46 -8.36 7.06
CA VAL A 292 -10.93 -9.66 6.63
C VAL A 292 -12.05 -10.69 6.49
N ASN A 293 -12.94 -10.82 7.48
CA ASN A 293 -14.03 -11.82 7.50
C ASN A 293 -15.02 -11.67 6.33
N ASP A 294 -15.30 -10.42 5.95
CA ASP A 294 -16.34 -10.10 4.98
C ASP A 294 -15.79 -10.09 3.55
N PHE A 295 -14.48 -10.19 3.35
CA PHE A 295 -13.84 -10.23 2.05
C PHE A 295 -14.05 -11.57 1.31
N LYS A 296 -15.19 -11.66 0.61
CA LYS A 296 -15.64 -12.87 -0.09
C LYS A 296 -14.76 -13.34 -1.26
N PRO A 297 -13.94 -12.50 -1.93
CA PRO A 297 -13.00 -12.99 -2.93
C PRO A 297 -11.98 -14.02 -2.42
N LEU A 298 -11.62 -14.00 -1.12
CA LEU A 298 -10.79 -15.04 -0.52
C LEU A 298 -11.61 -16.25 -0.05
N PRO A 299 -11.06 -17.48 -0.06
CA PRO A 299 -11.70 -18.61 0.60
C PRO A 299 -11.86 -18.40 2.11
N ARG A 300 -12.86 -19.06 2.72
CA ARG A 300 -13.09 -18.94 4.17
C ARG A 300 -11.88 -19.37 5.00
N SER A 301 -11.22 -20.47 4.62
CA SER A 301 -10.02 -20.97 5.31
C SER A 301 -8.93 -19.91 5.37
N VAL A 302 -8.65 -19.25 4.25
CA VAL A 302 -7.65 -18.17 4.16
C VAL A 302 -8.05 -16.99 5.02
N ARG A 303 -9.33 -16.59 5.01
CA ARG A 303 -9.80 -15.51 5.89
C ARG A 303 -9.62 -15.81 7.38
N GLU A 304 -9.86 -17.04 7.81
CA GLU A 304 -9.66 -17.42 9.23
C GLU A 304 -8.17 -17.40 9.59
N GLU A 305 -7.30 -17.89 8.70
CA GLU A 305 -5.84 -17.83 8.87
C GLU A 305 -5.34 -16.38 9.04
N LEU A 306 -5.80 -15.47 8.18
CA LEU A 306 -5.45 -14.04 8.26
C LEU A 306 -5.98 -13.38 9.53
N LYS A 307 -7.19 -13.74 9.98
CA LYS A 307 -7.76 -13.27 11.25
C LYS A 307 -6.93 -13.76 12.44
N GLU A 308 -6.55 -15.02 12.46
CA GLU A 308 -5.68 -15.59 13.50
C GLU A 308 -4.34 -14.86 13.53
N TYR A 309 -3.74 -14.60 12.36
CA TYR A 309 -2.52 -13.83 12.28
C TYR A 309 -2.67 -12.42 12.89
N ILE A 310 -3.77 -11.71 12.63
CA ILE A 310 -4.08 -10.41 13.26
C ILE A 310 -4.30 -10.55 14.77
N LEU A 311 -5.00 -11.60 15.21
CA LEU A 311 -5.28 -11.83 16.63
C LEU A 311 -4.00 -12.03 17.44
N ILE A 312 -3.01 -12.75 16.90
CA ILE A 312 -1.68 -12.92 17.54
C ILE A 312 -1.01 -11.57 17.83
N PHE A 313 -1.11 -10.60 16.92
CA PHE A 313 -0.62 -9.23 17.18
C PHE A 313 -1.35 -8.60 18.37
N TYR A 314 -2.67 -8.73 18.44
CA TYR A 314 -3.43 -8.16 19.53
C TYR A 314 -3.20 -8.87 20.86
N ASP A 315 -2.98 -10.18 20.86
CA ASP A 315 -2.63 -10.93 22.07
C ASP A 315 -1.31 -10.43 22.66
N GLN A 316 -0.34 -10.08 21.80
CA GLN A 316 0.89 -9.41 22.23
C GLN A 316 0.62 -8.02 22.82
N MET A 317 -0.28 -7.22 22.21
CA MET A 317 -0.65 -5.91 22.75
C MET A 317 -1.35 -6.05 24.12
N ASP A 318 -2.19 -7.07 24.28
CA ASP A 318 -2.89 -7.41 25.52
C ASP A 318 -1.90 -7.85 26.60
N ALA A 319 -0.89 -8.66 26.24
CA ALA A 319 0.18 -9.06 27.14
C ALA A 319 1.00 -7.87 27.65
N ILE A 320 1.37 -6.93 26.77
CA ILE A 320 2.08 -5.69 27.15
C ILE A 320 1.26 -4.87 28.15
N ARG A 321 -0.05 -4.73 27.91
CA ARG A 321 -0.97 -4.02 28.82
C ARG A 321 -1.07 -4.74 30.17
N ALA A 322 -1.23 -6.06 30.17
CA ALA A 322 -1.30 -6.88 31.37
C ALA A 322 0.00 -6.83 32.20
N ALA A 323 1.15 -6.68 31.55
CA ALA A 323 2.45 -6.47 32.20
C ALA A 323 2.65 -5.05 32.76
N GLY A 324 1.60 -4.24 32.84
CA GLY A 324 1.61 -2.90 33.43
C GLY A 324 2.06 -1.78 32.48
N ALA A 325 2.16 -2.07 31.17
CA ALA A 325 2.44 -1.08 30.13
C ALA A 325 3.72 -0.24 30.36
N LYS A 326 4.80 -0.92 30.76
CA LYS A 326 6.13 -0.33 30.99
C LYS A 326 7.17 -0.92 30.05
N ASN A 327 8.15 -0.13 29.63
CA ASN A 327 9.20 -0.53 28.69
C ASN A 327 8.62 -1.14 27.40
N ILE A 328 7.54 -0.57 26.90
CA ILE A 328 6.75 -1.09 25.76
C ILE A 328 7.63 -1.25 24.54
N TYR A 329 8.47 -0.27 24.25
CA TYR A 329 9.43 -0.32 23.15
C TYR A 329 10.33 -1.56 23.21
N ARG A 330 10.83 -1.90 24.41
CA ARG A 330 11.67 -3.09 24.60
C ARG A 330 10.89 -4.39 24.47
N GLN A 331 9.63 -4.41 24.93
CA GLN A 331 8.76 -5.58 24.78
C GLN A 331 8.41 -5.86 23.31
N LEU A 332 8.13 -4.82 22.51
CA LEU A 332 7.90 -4.93 21.06
C LEU A 332 9.12 -5.50 20.31
N ARG A 333 10.32 -5.27 20.84
CA ARG A 333 11.59 -5.68 20.24
C ARG A 333 12.24 -6.87 20.95
N GLN A 334 11.55 -7.56 21.87
CA GLN A 334 12.17 -8.57 22.72
C GLN A 334 12.82 -9.73 21.93
N GLU A 335 12.24 -10.13 20.80
CA GLU A 335 12.76 -11.20 19.94
C GLU A 335 13.90 -10.70 19.02
N HIS A 336 13.92 -9.40 18.72
CA HIS A 336 14.86 -8.78 17.79
C HIS A 336 15.42 -7.45 18.35
N PRO A 337 16.10 -7.49 19.51
CA PRO A 337 16.49 -6.26 20.22
C PRO A 337 17.47 -5.42 19.43
N GLU A 338 18.33 -6.06 18.62
CA GLU A 338 19.38 -5.41 17.82
C GLU A 338 18.94 -5.06 16.38
N ALA A 339 17.67 -5.29 15.99
CA ALA A 339 17.23 -5.07 14.61
C ALA A 339 17.21 -3.57 14.23
N ILE A 340 18.06 -3.17 13.30
CA ILE A 340 18.11 -1.82 12.75
C ILE A 340 17.83 -1.92 11.24
N PRO A 341 16.83 -1.22 10.70
CA PRO A 341 16.59 -1.22 9.25
C PRO A 341 17.74 -0.53 8.52
N ASP A 342 17.93 -0.88 7.24
CA ASP A 342 19.04 -0.35 6.43
C ASP A 342 19.12 1.18 6.48
N GLY A 343 20.33 1.70 6.73
CA GLY A 343 20.59 3.14 6.87
C GLY A 343 20.15 3.76 8.20
N GLY A 344 19.58 2.98 9.12
CA GLY A 344 19.21 3.45 10.46
C GLY A 344 20.41 3.68 11.38
N SER A 345 20.33 4.71 12.22
CA SER A 345 21.29 4.95 13.30
C SER A 345 20.92 4.12 14.53
N PRO A 346 21.85 3.41 15.20
CA PRO A 346 21.57 2.68 16.44
C PRO A 346 20.82 3.51 17.50
N VAL A 347 21.14 4.80 17.61
CA VAL A 347 20.54 5.72 18.60
C VAL A 347 19.04 5.91 18.35
N ASP A 348 18.61 6.02 17.10
CA ASP A 348 17.19 6.13 16.75
C ASP A 348 16.40 4.88 17.17
N TYR A 349 17.06 3.73 17.31
CA TYR A 349 16.44 2.45 17.65
C TYR A 349 16.75 2.00 19.09
N GLY A 350 17.19 2.92 19.96
CA GLY A 350 17.40 2.67 21.39
C GLY A 350 18.65 1.83 21.72
N LEU A 351 19.62 1.80 20.81
CA LEU A 351 20.90 1.14 21.01
C LEU A 351 22.02 2.19 21.15
N SER A 352 22.97 1.93 22.05
CA SER A 352 24.17 2.75 22.15
C SER A 352 25.03 2.61 20.90
N GLU A 353 25.64 3.70 20.42
CA GLU A 353 26.74 3.58 19.46
C GLU A 353 27.82 2.69 20.07
N ARG A 354 28.07 1.52 19.48
CA ARG A 354 29.24 0.71 19.85
C ARG A 354 30.45 1.61 19.55
N ARG A 355 31.11 2.13 20.59
CA ARG A 355 32.41 2.81 20.45
C ARG A 355 33.32 1.83 19.71
N ARG A 356 33.75 2.22 18.51
CA ARG A 356 34.72 1.46 17.71
C ARG A 356 36.05 1.34 18.45
#